data_AF-A0A7C5AX96-F1
#
_entry.id   AF-A0A7C5AX96-F1
#
_cell.length_a   1.000
_cell.length_b   1.000
_cell.length_c   1.000
_cell.angle_alpha   90.00
_cell.angle_beta   90.00
_cell.angle_gamma   90.00
#
_symmetry.space_group_name_H-M   'P 1'
#
loop_
_entity.id
_entity.type
_entity.pdbx_description
1 polymer ?
#
loop_
_entity_poly.entity_id
_entity_poly.type
_entity_poly.pdbx_seq_one_letter_code
_entity_poly.pdbx_strand_id
1 'polypeptide(L)'
;MDVAAVHKPVPVVPTPAEPADTQQAARNRELIQAIKAINGAELFGSKSELTFALDRLTQRPVIRLIDKETKDVIRQIPPEYVLRMAEDLAPRR
;
A
#
# COMPACT_ATOMS: atom_id res chain seq x y z
N MET A 1 27.97 33.56 28.99
CA MET A 1 27.61 33.57 27.57
C MET A 1 28.15 32.28 26.99
N ASP A 2 27.38 31.19 27.00
CA ASP A 2 27.76 29.98 26.30
C ASP A 2 26.51 29.33 25.73
N VAL A 3 26.40 29.44 24.42
CA VAL A 3 25.43 28.80 23.54
C VAL A 3 26.14 27.61 22.91
N ALA A 4 25.59 26.40 23.01
CA ALA A 4 25.88 25.34 22.05
C ALA A 4 24.80 24.26 22.11
N ALA A 5 24.05 24.19 21.01
CA ALA A 5 22.90 23.35 20.78
C ALA A 5 23.21 21.85 20.94
N VAL A 6 22.43 21.19 21.78
CA VAL A 6 22.27 19.74 21.79
C VAL A 6 21.32 19.33 20.66
N HIS A 7 21.82 19.21 19.44
CA HIS A 7 21.11 18.45 18.40
C HIS A 7 21.48 16.97 18.53
N LYS A 8 20.75 16.27 19.39
CA LYS A 8 20.59 14.82 19.27
C LYS A 8 19.48 14.59 18.24
N PRO A 9 19.70 13.82 17.15
CA PRO A 9 18.59 13.40 16.32
C PRO A 9 17.70 12.54 17.19
N VAL A 10 16.51 13.04 17.48
CA VAL A 10 15.50 12.27 18.19
C VAL A 10 15.22 11.04 17.30
N PRO A 11 15.31 9.81 17.84
CA PRO A 11 14.75 8.68 17.15
C PRO A 11 13.26 9.00 16.99
N VAL A 12 12.76 8.98 15.75
CA VAL A 12 11.32 9.05 15.47
C VAL A 12 10.68 7.75 15.96
N VAL A 13 10.57 7.64 17.28
CA VAL A 13 9.64 6.74 17.94
C VAL A 13 8.25 7.30 17.65
N PRO A 14 7.37 6.58 16.95
CA PRO A 14 6.04 7.10 16.69
C PRO A 14 5.29 7.18 18.02
N THR A 15 4.79 8.37 18.31
CA THR A 15 4.06 8.74 19.51
C THR A 15 2.73 7.97 19.59
N PRO A 16 2.31 7.49 20.78
CA PRO A 16 1.09 6.71 20.93
C PRO A 16 -0.14 7.61 21.10
N ALA A 17 -1.06 7.62 20.11
CA ALA A 17 -2.53 7.65 20.23
C ALA A 17 -3.20 8.23 18.98
N GLU A 18 -3.81 7.37 18.16
CA GLU A 18 -5.14 7.62 17.59
C GLU A 18 -5.73 6.27 17.12
N PRO A 19 -6.95 5.88 17.52
CA PRO A 19 -7.59 4.62 17.08
C PRO A 19 -7.90 4.61 15.56
N ALA A 20 -7.75 5.73 14.88
CA ALA A 20 -7.85 5.84 13.42
C ALA A 20 -6.58 5.30 12.71
N ASP A 21 -5.39 5.50 13.29
CA ASP A 21 -4.12 5.11 12.65
C ASP A 21 -3.94 3.59 12.64
N THR A 22 -4.41 2.89 13.68
CA THR A 22 -4.39 1.43 13.74
C THR A 22 -5.29 0.81 12.67
N GLN A 23 -6.46 1.40 12.42
CA GLN A 23 -7.39 0.92 11.40
C GLN A 23 -6.88 1.23 9.99
N GLN A 24 -6.24 2.39 9.79
CA GLN A 24 -5.57 2.76 8.55
C GLN A 24 -4.38 1.83 8.25
N ALA A 25 -3.55 1.56 9.26
CA ALA A 25 -2.40 0.66 9.17
C ALA A 25 -2.84 -0.78 8.88
N ALA A 26 -3.93 -1.25 9.50
CA ALA A 26 -4.53 -2.55 9.20
C ALA A 26 -4.98 -2.63 7.73
N ARG A 27 -5.77 -1.65 7.25
CA ARG A 27 -6.18 -1.59 5.83
C ARG A 27 -4.99 -1.55 4.88
N ASN A 28 -3.98 -0.74 5.17
CA ASN A 28 -2.78 -0.67 4.34
C ASN A 28 -2.06 -2.02 4.30
N ARG A 29 -1.96 -2.72 5.43
CA ARG A 29 -1.35 -4.04 5.51
C ARG A 29 -2.13 -5.08 4.72
N GLU A 30 -3.46 -5.06 4.81
CA GLU A 30 -4.33 -5.93 4.01
C GLU A 30 -4.17 -5.65 2.51
N LEU A 31 -4.10 -4.39 2.10
CA LEU A 31 -3.84 -4.02 0.71
C LEU A 31 -2.47 -4.50 0.22
N ILE A 32 -1.42 -4.35 1.03
CA ILE A 32 -0.08 -4.83 0.66
C ILE A 32 -0.07 -6.36 0.53
N GLN A 33 -0.72 -7.06 1.47
CA GLN A 33 -0.87 -8.52 1.40
C GLN A 33 -1.63 -8.93 0.13
N ALA A 34 -2.71 -8.22 -0.18
CA ALA A 34 -3.54 -8.46 -1.34
C ALA A 34 -2.76 -8.28 -2.66
N ILE A 35 -2.07 -7.16 -2.79
CA ILE A 35 -1.20 -6.87 -3.93
C ILE A 35 -0.14 -7.97 -4.08
N LYS A 36 0.47 -8.40 -2.97
CA LYS A 36 1.49 -9.45 -2.99
C LYS A 36 0.93 -10.81 -3.40
N ALA A 37 -0.25 -11.19 -2.87
CA ALA A 37 -0.91 -12.45 -3.22
C ALA A 37 -1.28 -12.48 -4.71
N ILE A 38 -1.85 -11.39 -5.23
CA ILE A 38 -2.26 -11.28 -6.63
C ILE A 38 -1.05 -11.25 -7.57
N ASN A 39 -0.01 -10.48 -7.24
CA ASN A 39 1.23 -10.45 -8.00
C ASN A 39 1.93 -11.82 -7.98
N GLY A 40 1.90 -12.54 -6.85
CA GLY A 40 2.45 -13.89 -6.72
C GLY A 40 1.63 -14.96 -7.43
N ALA A 41 0.32 -14.78 -7.54
CA ALA A 41 -0.58 -15.63 -8.31
C ALA A 41 -0.55 -15.33 -9.82
N GLU A 42 0.20 -14.31 -10.25
CA GLU A 42 0.33 -13.88 -11.64
C GLU A 42 -1.03 -13.67 -12.34
N LEU A 43 -2.07 -13.26 -11.61
CA LEU A 43 -3.45 -13.18 -12.12
C LEU A 43 -3.59 -12.26 -13.35
N PHE A 44 -2.79 -11.20 -13.40
CA PHE A 44 -2.77 -10.24 -14.50
C PHE A 44 -1.63 -10.49 -15.50
N GLY A 45 -0.94 -11.63 -15.36
CA GLY A 45 0.20 -12.04 -16.18
C GLY A 45 1.55 -11.63 -15.60
N SER A 46 2.60 -12.38 -15.96
CA SER A 46 3.98 -12.17 -15.49
C SER A 46 4.58 -10.82 -15.87
N LYS A 47 4.01 -10.18 -16.90
CA LYS A 47 4.44 -8.86 -17.40
C LYS A 47 3.75 -7.70 -16.70
N SER A 48 2.76 -7.94 -15.85
CA SER A 48 2.03 -6.85 -15.18
C SER A 48 2.13 -6.98 -13.68
N GLU A 49 2.19 -5.84 -12.98
CA GLU A 49 2.15 -5.79 -11.53
C GLU A 49 1.11 -4.81 -11.02
N LEU A 50 0.46 -5.17 -9.92
CA LEU A 50 -0.36 -4.24 -9.16
C LEU A 50 0.52 -3.37 -8.28
N THR A 51 0.29 -2.06 -8.31
CA THR A 51 0.95 -1.07 -7.47
C THR A 51 -0.08 -0.24 -6.72
N PHE A 52 0.23 0.09 -5.46
CA PHE A 52 -0.58 1.02 -4.69
C PHE A 52 -0.28 2.47 -5.11
N ALA A 53 -1.33 3.22 -5.43
CA ALA A 53 -1.25 4.63 -5.73
C ALA A 53 -2.33 5.41 -4.97
N LEU A 54 -2.13 6.72 -4.82
CA LEU A 54 -3.14 7.62 -4.27
C LEU A 54 -3.65 8.50 -5.41
N ASP A 55 -4.95 8.45 -5.68
CA ASP A 55 -5.56 9.33 -6.65
C ASP A 55 -5.56 10.76 -6.09
N ARG A 56 -4.97 11.71 -6.83
CA ARG A 56 -4.78 13.10 -6.37
C ARG A 56 -6.07 13.92 -6.41
N LEU A 57 -7.03 13.52 -7.23
CA LEU A 57 -8.28 14.24 -7.42
C LEU A 57 -9.25 13.95 -6.28
N THR A 58 -9.33 12.68 -5.87
CA THR A 58 -10.24 12.21 -4.83
C THR A 58 -9.57 11.98 -3.48
N GLN A 59 -8.23 12.07 -3.44
CA GLN A 59 -7.40 11.66 -2.29
C GLN A 59 -7.71 10.23 -1.82
N ARG A 60 -8.17 9.37 -2.72
CA ARG A 60 -8.51 7.98 -2.39
C ARG A 60 -7.38 7.04 -2.80
N PRO A 61 -7.09 6.01 -1.98
CA PRO A 61 -6.18 4.96 -2.40
C PRO A 61 -6.78 4.21 -3.58
N VAL A 62 -5.98 3.96 -4.62
CA VAL A 62 -6.34 3.21 -5.83
C VAL A 62 -5.18 2.28 -6.19
N ILE A 63 -5.49 1.11 -6.71
CA ILE A 63 -4.46 0.16 -7.17
C ILE A 63 -4.34 0.29 -8.68
N ARG A 64 -3.13 0.48 -9.18
CA ARG A 64 -2.85 0.60 -10.61
C ARG A 64 -2.19 -0.68 -11.07
N LEU A 65 -2.73 -1.27 -12.13
CA LEU A 65 -2.08 -2.34 -12.87
C LEU A 65 -1.11 -1.70 -13.86
N ILE A 66 0.17 -1.96 -13.66
CA ILE A 66 1.25 -1.38 -14.44
C ILE A 66 1.95 -2.50 -15.21
N ASP A 67 2.23 -2.27 -16.47
CA ASP A 67 3.08 -3.16 -17.25
C ASP A 67 4.54 -3.00 -16.81
N LYS A 68 5.23 -4.10 -16.52
CA LYS A 68 6.61 -4.09 -16.02
C LYS A 68 7.62 -3.70 -17.08
N GLU A 69 7.32 -4.00 -18.35
CA GLU A 69 8.20 -3.78 -19.50
C GLU A 69 8.16 -2.31 -19.95
N THR A 70 6.96 -1.76 -20.10
CA THR A 70 6.71 -0.39 -20.58
C THR A 70 6.49 0.63 -19.47
N LYS A 71 6.26 0.18 -18.23
CA LYS A 71 5.85 1.02 -17.09
C LYS A 71 4.55 1.78 -17.32
N ASP A 72 3.74 1.32 -18.28
CA ASP A 72 2.47 1.95 -18.62
C ASP A 72 1.33 1.44 -17.72
N VAL A 73 0.37 2.30 -17.42
CA VAL A 73 -0.76 1.94 -16.57
C VAL A 73 -1.87 1.38 -17.42
N ILE A 74 -1.95 0.06 -17.42
CA ILE A 74 -2.95 -0.71 -18.16
C ILE A 74 -4.35 -0.46 -17.58
N ARG A 75 -4.47 -0.44 -16.23
CA ARG A 75 -5.78 -0.27 -15.58
C ARG A 75 -5.67 0.31 -14.18
N GLN A 76 -6.74 0.97 -13.73
CA GLN A 76 -6.91 1.38 -12.33
C GLN A 76 -8.05 0.58 -11.72
N ILE A 77 -7.81 0.07 -10.52
CA ILE A 77 -8.67 -0.85 -9.80
C ILE A 77 -8.84 -0.30 -8.37
N PRO A 78 -10.07 -0.11 -7.89
CA PRO A 78 -10.29 0.36 -6.53
C PRO A 78 -9.78 -0.67 -5.50
N PRO A 79 -9.29 -0.21 -4.33
CA PRO A 79 -8.66 -1.05 -3.31
C PRO A 79 -9.62 -2.10 -2.76
N GLU A 80 -10.91 -1.78 -2.68
CA GLU A 80 -11.96 -2.70 -2.23
C GLU A 80 -12.06 -3.94 -3.11
N TYR A 81 -11.86 -3.78 -4.43
CA TYR A 81 -11.89 -4.89 -5.37
C TYR A 81 -10.65 -5.78 -5.25
N VAL A 82 -9.48 -5.16 -5.01
CA VAL A 82 -8.22 -5.87 -4.79
C VAL A 82 -8.25 -6.68 -3.48
N LEU A 83 -8.84 -6.11 -2.43
CA LEU A 83 -9.10 -6.83 -1.18
C LEU A 83 -9.99 -8.05 -1.43
N ARG A 84 -11.10 -7.90 -2.16
CA ARG A 84 -11.99 -9.03 -2.50
C ARG A 84 -11.28 -10.13 -3.30
N MET A 85 -10.47 -9.77 -4.30
CA MET A 85 -9.67 -10.75 -5.04
C MET A 85 -8.68 -11.48 -4.13
N ALA A 86 -8.04 -10.74 -3.24
CA ALA A 86 -7.10 -11.33 -2.30
C ALA A 86 -7.77 -12.18 -1.23
N GLU A 87 -9.01 -11.89 -0.83
CA GLU A 87 -9.80 -12.78 0.04
C GLU A 87 -10.09 -14.13 -0.64
N ASP A 88 -10.28 -14.14 -1.97
CA ASP A 88 -10.47 -15.37 -2.74
C ASP A 88 -9.18 -16.19 -2.87
N LEU A 89 -8.06 -15.50 -3.05
CA LEU A 89 -6.72 -16.11 -3.07
C LEU A 89 -6.18 -16.46 -1.68
N ALA A 90 -6.68 -15.82 -0.62
CA ALA A 90 -6.26 -16.11 0.74
C ALA A 90 -6.69 -17.54 1.05
N PRO A 91 -5.77 -18.40 1.48
CA PRO A 91 -6.13 -19.77 1.82
C PRO A 91 -7.19 -19.70 2.94
N ARG A 92 -8.41 -20.16 2.62
CA ARG A 92 -9.42 -20.49 3.64
C ARG A 92 -8.75 -21.47 4.59
N ARG A 93 -8.36 -20.96 5.74
CA ARG A 93 -7.58 -21.67 6.75
C ARG A 93 -8.39 -22.79 7.39
#